data_AF-A0A1M3BUY1-F1
#
_entry.id   AF-A0A1M3BUY1-F1
#
_cell.length_a   1.000
_cell.length_b   1.000
_cell.length_c   1.000
_cell.angle_alpha   90.00
_cell.angle_beta   90.00
_cell.angle_gamma   90.00
#
_symmetry.space_group_name_H-M   'P 1'
#
loop_
_entity.id
_entity.type
_entity.pdbx_description
1 polymer ?
#
loop_
_entity_poly.entity_id
_entity_poly.type
_entity_poly.pdbx_seq_one_letter_code
_entity_poly.pdbx_strand_id
1 'polypeptide(L)'
;MKATIKSLLFGGLFIFAFAAPVMATVAPAQSAHADAACENRVLGIPPWYRGLTGPSPDCNIVSPDEAGGLSTFIWKIVLNVIEMAIVATAYVATFFILFGGFLYMTGGALPAQLEKARKTILNAVIGLVIALAAIALTNLVFNII
;
A
#
# COMPACT_ATOMS: atom_id res chain seq x y z
N MET A 1 32.42 -1.45 -19.77
CA MET A 1 31.18 -2.16 -20.14
C MET A 1 30.87 -3.39 -19.26
N LYS A 2 31.86 -4.20 -18.84
CA LYS A 2 31.63 -5.37 -17.96
C LYS A 2 31.18 -5.02 -16.52
N ALA A 3 31.60 -3.86 -15.99
CA ALA A 3 31.27 -3.42 -14.63
C ALA A 3 29.82 -2.91 -14.48
N THR A 4 29.30 -2.21 -15.49
CA THR A 4 27.90 -1.72 -15.51
C THR A 4 26.89 -2.87 -15.68
N ILE A 5 27.24 -3.91 -16.44
CA ILE A 5 26.42 -5.14 -16.54
C ILE A 5 26.41 -5.92 -15.21
N LYS A 6 27.53 -6.03 -14.51
CA LYS A 6 27.57 -6.67 -13.17
C LYS A 6 26.76 -5.90 -12.14
N SER A 7 26.76 -4.57 -12.19
CA SER A 7 25.95 -3.70 -11.31
C SER A 7 24.45 -3.77 -11.63
N LEU A 8 24.07 -3.87 -12.91
CA LEU A 8 22.69 -4.10 -13.33
C LEU A 8 22.19 -5.51 -12.98
N LEU A 9 23.06 -6.52 -13.07
CA LEU A 9 22.73 -7.89 -12.65
C LEU A 9 22.62 -8.01 -11.13
N PHE A 10 23.51 -7.38 -10.35
CA PHE A 10 23.39 -7.36 -8.89
C PHE A 10 22.21 -6.51 -8.40
N GLY A 11 21.94 -5.37 -9.03
CA GLY A 11 20.76 -4.54 -8.74
C GLY A 11 19.45 -5.23 -9.14
N GLY A 12 19.41 -5.89 -10.28
CA GLY A 12 18.28 -6.70 -10.73
C GLY A 12 18.05 -7.93 -9.85
N LEU A 13 19.12 -8.59 -9.38
CA LEU A 13 19.04 -9.70 -8.45
C LEU A 13 18.57 -9.25 -7.05
N PHE A 14 18.95 -8.05 -6.60
CA PHE A 14 18.47 -7.49 -5.33
C PHE A 14 16.97 -7.15 -5.39
N ILE A 15 16.51 -6.60 -6.52
CA ILE A 15 15.08 -6.36 -6.76
C ILE A 15 14.31 -7.69 -6.85
N PHE A 16 14.87 -8.71 -7.51
CA PHE A 16 14.21 -10.01 -7.65
C PHE A 16 14.20 -10.83 -6.35
N ALA A 17 15.26 -10.75 -5.53
CA ALA A 17 15.34 -11.46 -4.25
C ALA A 17 14.47 -10.81 -3.15
N PHE A 18 14.25 -9.49 -3.19
CA PHE A 18 13.34 -8.81 -2.26
C PHE A 18 11.89 -8.72 -2.76
N ALA A 19 11.63 -8.73 -4.07
CA ALA A 19 10.27 -8.66 -4.61
C ALA A 19 9.59 -10.03 -4.75
N ALA A 20 10.33 -11.13 -4.94
CA ALA A 20 9.75 -12.46 -5.10
C ALA A 20 8.93 -12.97 -3.89
N PRO A 21 9.34 -12.78 -2.61
CA PRO A 21 8.51 -13.22 -1.49
C PRO A 21 7.30 -12.30 -1.21
N VAL A 22 7.29 -11.06 -1.76
CA VAL A 22 6.17 -10.11 -1.54
C VAL A 22 4.94 -10.52 -2.34
N MET A 23 5.11 -11.10 -3.54
CA MET A 23 4.00 -11.54 -4.38
C MET A 23 3.21 -12.73 -3.80
N ALA A 24 3.80 -13.52 -2.90
CA ALA A 24 3.16 -14.71 -2.34
C ALA A 24 2.27 -14.43 -1.11
N THR A 25 2.33 -13.23 -0.51
CA THR A 25 1.53 -12.89 0.69
C THR A 25 0.39 -11.90 0.43
N VAL A 26 0.17 -11.50 -0.83
CA VAL A 26 -1.02 -10.71 -1.23
C VAL A 26 -2.22 -11.61 -1.55
N ALA A 27 -2.38 -12.74 -0.87
CA ALA A 27 -3.68 -13.38 -0.81
C ALA A 27 -4.55 -12.50 0.10
N PRO A 28 -5.63 -11.87 -0.39
CA PRO A 28 -6.60 -11.29 0.52
C PRO A 28 -7.12 -12.45 1.38
N ALA A 29 -6.98 -12.35 2.70
CA ALA A 29 -7.78 -13.15 3.60
C ALA A 29 -9.25 -12.80 3.29
N GLN A 30 -9.87 -13.62 2.45
CA GLN A 30 -11.29 -13.56 2.18
C GLN A 30 -11.96 -14.13 3.42
N SER A 31 -12.30 -13.24 4.37
CA SER A 31 -13.32 -13.49 5.36
C SER A 31 -14.63 -13.72 4.59
N ALA A 32 -14.91 -15.00 4.38
CA ALA A 32 -16.12 -15.52 3.80
C ALA A 32 -17.34 -15.12 4.65
N HIS A 33 -18.18 -14.27 4.05
CA HIS A 33 -19.65 -14.35 4.05
C HIS A 33 -20.41 -14.11 5.37
N ALA A 34 -20.42 -12.86 5.87
CA ALA A 34 -21.55 -12.27 6.62
C ALA A 34 -21.52 -10.72 6.63
N ASP A 35 -20.34 -10.11 6.46
CA ASP A 35 -20.14 -8.66 6.64
C ASP A 35 -20.18 -7.82 5.34
N ALA A 36 -20.28 -8.47 4.17
CA ALA A 36 -20.14 -7.83 2.86
C ALA A 36 -21.20 -6.76 2.55
N ALA A 37 -22.36 -6.77 3.22
CA ALA A 37 -23.40 -5.76 3.05
C ALA A 37 -23.06 -4.43 3.76
N CYS A 38 -22.34 -4.50 4.89
CA CYS A 38 -21.99 -3.34 5.71
C CYS A 38 -20.60 -2.78 5.37
N GLU A 39 -19.71 -3.58 4.76
CA GLU A 39 -18.31 -3.23 4.49
C GLU A 39 -18.04 -2.90 3.01
N ASN A 40 -18.83 -2.00 2.43
CA ASN A 40 -18.61 -1.58 1.05
C ASN A 40 -17.30 -0.78 0.93
N ARG A 41 -16.39 -1.25 0.07
CA ARG A 41 -15.16 -0.52 -0.27
C ARG A 41 -15.46 0.52 -1.34
N VAL A 42 -15.29 1.79 -1.01
CA VAL A 42 -15.37 2.88 -1.98
C VAL A 42 -13.96 3.10 -2.53
N LEU A 43 -13.74 2.84 -3.83
CA LEU A 43 -12.45 3.02 -4.51
C LEU A 43 -11.28 2.21 -3.92
N GLY A 44 -11.55 0.97 -3.47
CA GLY A 44 -10.55 0.11 -2.84
C GLY A 44 -10.13 0.54 -1.44
N ILE A 45 -10.71 1.63 -0.91
CA ILE A 45 -10.49 2.11 0.45
C ILE A 45 -11.39 1.29 1.38
N PRO A 46 -10.83 0.52 2.34
CA PRO A 46 -11.62 -0.16 3.35
C PRO A 46 -12.25 0.85 4.33
N PRO A 47 -13.45 0.60 4.87
CA PRO A 47 -13.97 1.42 5.95
C PRO A 47 -13.16 1.22 7.24
N TRP A 48 -13.08 2.26 8.07
CA TRP A 48 -12.34 2.20 9.35
C TRP A 48 -12.92 1.17 10.34
N TYR A 49 -14.23 0.91 10.26
CA TYR A 49 -14.96 -0.01 11.14
C TYR A 49 -14.96 -1.46 10.63
N ARG A 50 -14.16 -1.79 9.62
CA ARG A 50 -14.05 -3.12 9.05
C ARG A 50 -13.67 -4.16 10.12
N GLY A 51 -14.47 -5.22 10.25
CA GLY A 51 -14.31 -6.32 11.20
C GLY A 51 -14.87 -6.02 12.60
N LEU A 52 -15.73 -4.99 12.72
CA LEU A 52 -16.38 -4.54 13.96
C LEU A 52 -17.91 -4.45 13.86
N THR A 53 -18.50 -4.92 12.75
CA THR A 53 -19.96 -4.93 12.54
C THR A 53 -20.56 -6.28 12.90
N GLY A 54 -21.78 -6.27 13.43
CA GLY A 54 -22.56 -7.49 13.68
C GLY A 54 -23.16 -8.08 12.39
N PRO A 55 -23.70 -9.32 12.44
CA PRO A 55 -24.33 -9.97 11.29
C PRO A 55 -25.50 -9.17 10.71
N SER A 56 -25.71 -9.27 9.39
CA SER A 56 -26.75 -8.54 8.63
C SER A 56 -28.16 -8.87 9.16
N PRO A 57 -29.14 -7.93 9.18
CA PRO A 57 -29.26 -6.69 8.40
C PRO A 57 -28.96 -5.36 9.13
N ASP A 58 -28.73 -5.38 10.45
CA ASP A 58 -28.78 -4.15 11.27
C ASP A 58 -27.46 -3.35 11.35
N CYS A 59 -26.40 -3.79 10.67
CA CYS A 59 -25.07 -3.13 10.53
C CYS A 59 -24.62 -2.32 11.77
N ASN A 60 -24.79 -2.88 12.97
CA ASN A 60 -24.48 -2.17 14.21
C ASN A 60 -23.01 -2.37 14.60
N ILE A 61 -22.39 -1.33 15.17
CA ILE A 61 -21.00 -1.39 15.65
C ILE A 61 -21.01 -2.15 16.98
N VAL A 62 -20.35 -3.30 17.01
CA VAL A 62 -20.27 -4.17 18.18
C VAL A 62 -19.38 -3.52 19.25
N SER A 63 -19.79 -3.64 20.52
CA SER A 63 -19.05 -3.07 21.64
C SER A 63 -17.75 -3.85 21.92
N PRO A 64 -16.75 -3.23 22.57
CA PRO A 64 -15.43 -3.83 22.75
C PRO A 64 -15.38 -5.16 23.52
N ASP A 65 -16.43 -5.46 24.31
CA ASP A 65 -16.52 -6.69 25.11
C ASP A 65 -16.81 -7.94 24.25
N GLU A 66 -17.55 -7.80 23.15
CA GLU A 66 -17.80 -8.89 22.21
C GLU A 66 -16.71 -8.99 21.12
N ALA A 67 -15.93 -7.91 20.91
CA ALA A 67 -14.87 -7.83 19.91
C ALA A 67 -13.52 -8.45 20.35
N GLY A 68 -13.48 -9.16 21.48
CA GLY A 68 -12.25 -9.76 22.03
C GLY A 68 -11.40 -8.78 22.85
N GLY A 69 -12.05 -7.77 23.46
CA GLY A 69 -11.43 -6.80 24.37
C GLY A 69 -11.12 -5.45 23.72
N LEU A 70 -11.04 -4.41 24.55
CA LEU A 70 -10.77 -3.03 24.13
C LEU A 70 -9.47 -2.87 23.34
N SER A 71 -8.43 -3.60 23.72
CA SER A 71 -7.13 -3.57 23.02
C SER A 71 -7.26 -4.03 21.57
N THR A 72 -7.91 -5.18 21.33
CA THR A 72 -8.12 -5.74 19.98
C THR A 72 -8.99 -4.83 19.12
N PHE A 73 -10.03 -4.23 19.70
CA PHE A 73 -10.90 -3.26 19.03
C PHE A 73 -10.11 -2.03 18.54
N ILE A 74 -9.29 -1.44 19.41
CA ILE A 74 -8.44 -0.29 19.05
C ILE A 74 -7.43 -0.69 17.97
N TRP A 75 -6.75 -1.83 18.12
CA TRP A 75 -5.76 -2.29 17.14
C TRP A 75 -6.37 -2.54 15.76
N LYS A 76 -7.58 -3.11 15.68
CA LYS A 76 -8.28 -3.28 14.41
C LYS A 76 -8.56 -1.94 13.71
N ILE A 77 -9.06 -0.94 14.44
CA ILE A 77 -9.30 0.40 13.89
C ILE A 77 -8.00 0.99 13.37
N VAL A 78 -6.93 0.91 14.16
CA VAL A 78 -5.60 1.45 13.78
C VAL A 78 -5.09 0.79 12.51
N LEU A 79 -5.14 -0.53 12.41
CA LEU A 79 -4.68 -1.27 11.22
C LEU A 79 -5.51 -0.91 9.98
N ASN A 80 -6.84 -0.82 10.09
CA ASN A 80 -7.70 -0.39 8.99
C ASN A 80 -7.39 1.05 8.54
N VAL A 81 -7.12 1.96 9.48
CA VAL A 81 -6.75 3.35 9.17
C VAL A 81 -5.41 3.42 8.45
N ILE A 82 -4.44 2.61 8.84
CA ILE A 82 -3.15 2.51 8.14
C ILE A 82 -3.36 1.98 6.72
N GLU A 83 -4.20 0.96 6.52
CA GLU A 83 -4.54 0.45 5.19
C GLU A 83 -5.15 1.55 4.29
N MET A 84 -6.06 2.36 4.83
CA MET A 84 -6.61 3.52 4.12
C MET A 84 -5.51 4.53 3.74
N ALA A 85 -4.56 4.80 4.63
CA ALA A 85 -3.46 5.74 4.36
C ALA A 85 -2.51 5.23 3.28
N ILE A 86 -2.27 3.92 3.21
CA ILE A 86 -1.46 3.29 2.16
C ILE A 86 -2.15 3.44 0.80
N VAL A 87 -3.45 3.17 0.73
CA VAL A 87 -4.24 3.36 -0.49
C VAL A 87 -4.22 4.83 -0.92
N ALA A 88 -4.40 5.77 0.01
CA ALA A 88 -4.30 7.20 -0.28
C ALA A 88 -2.91 7.59 -0.81
N THR A 89 -1.85 7.02 -0.24
CA THR A 89 -0.47 7.25 -0.72
C THR A 89 -0.28 6.74 -2.14
N ALA A 90 -0.88 5.60 -2.51
CA ALA A 90 -0.83 5.08 -3.88
C ALA A 90 -1.49 6.04 -4.88
N TYR A 91 -2.63 6.63 -4.52
CA TYR A 91 -3.28 7.66 -5.33
C TYR A 91 -2.41 8.91 -5.49
N VAL A 92 -1.83 9.40 -4.39
CA VAL A 92 -0.94 10.57 -4.40
C VAL A 92 0.33 10.31 -5.24
N ALA A 93 0.95 9.14 -5.09
CA ALA A 93 2.12 8.76 -5.86
C ALA A 93 1.80 8.71 -7.37
N THR A 94 0.65 8.14 -7.74
CA THR A 94 0.17 8.11 -9.13
C THR A 94 0.02 9.53 -9.68
N PHE A 95 -0.56 10.45 -8.91
CA PHE A 95 -0.69 11.86 -9.30
C PHE A 95 0.67 12.52 -9.57
N PHE A 96 1.65 12.35 -8.67
CA PHE A 96 2.98 12.93 -8.85
C PHE A 96 3.76 12.34 -10.02
N ILE A 97 3.60 11.04 -10.30
CA ILE A 97 4.20 10.38 -11.46
C ILE A 97 3.62 10.96 -12.75
N LEU A 98 2.29 11.12 -12.83
CA LEU A 98 1.63 11.73 -14.00
C LEU A 98 2.06 13.19 -14.19
N PHE A 99 2.11 13.97 -13.12
CA PHE A 99 2.55 15.38 -13.17
C PHE A 99 4.01 15.49 -13.62
N GLY A 100 4.90 14.67 -13.06
CA GLY A 100 6.30 14.62 -13.47
C GLY A 100 6.48 14.14 -14.91
N GLY A 101 5.67 13.19 -15.35
CA GLY A 101 5.65 12.70 -16.73
C GLY A 101 5.21 13.79 -17.72
N PHE A 102 4.15 14.53 -17.41
CA PHE A 102 3.70 15.65 -18.22
C PHE A 102 4.76 16.76 -18.29
N LEU A 103 5.41 17.08 -17.17
CA LEU A 103 6.50 18.05 -17.13
C LEU A 103 7.72 17.58 -17.94
N TYR A 104 7.99 16.28 -17.97
CA TYR A 104 9.08 15.70 -18.77
C TYR A 104 8.78 15.82 -20.28
N MET A 105 7.54 15.54 -20.69
CA MET A 105 7.14 15.61 -22.11
C MET A 105 7.06 17.07 -22.61
N THR A 106 6.57 17.99 -21.78
CA THR A 106 6.40 19.40 -22.15
C THR A 106 7.67 20.24 -21.94
N GLY A 107 8.63 19.77 -21.15
CA GLY A 107 9.87 20.50 -20.81
C GLY A 107 10.85 20.71 -21.97
N GLY A 108 10.66 20.01 -23.09
CA GLY A 108 11.45 20.20 -24.31
C GLY A 108 12.96 20.17 -24.06
N ALA A 109 13.68 21.20 -24.51
CA ALA A 109 15.14 21.31 -24.41
C ALA A 109 15.65 22.04 -23.16
N LEU A 110 14.79 22.46 -22.22
CA LEU A 110 15.25 23.17 -21.02
C LEU A 110 15.77 22.16 -19.99
N PRO A 111 17.09 22.09 -19.73
CA PRO A 111 17.66 21.07 -18.85
C PRO A 111 17.14 21.16 -17.42
N ALA A 112 16.82 22.37 -16.95
CA ALA A 112 16.29 22.59 -15.60
C ALA A 112 14.88 21.99 -15.40
N GLN A 113 14.03 21.98 -16.42
CA GLN A 113 12.68 21.41 -16.36
C GLN A 113 12.75 19.88 -16.37
N LEU A 114 13.63 19.32 -17.22
CA LEU A 114 13.86 17.87 -17.31
C LEU A 114 14.45 17.30 -16.02
N GLU A 115 15.38 18.01 -15.38
CA GLU A 115 15.95 17.60 -14.10
C GLU A 115 14.91 17.60 -12.99
N LYS A 116 14.07 18.65 -12.92
CA LYS A 116 12.96 18.72 -11.96
C LYS A 116 11.97 17.57 -12.16
N ALA A 117 11.54 17.32 -13.40
CA ALA A 117 10.63 16.23 -13.72
C ALA A 117 11.17 14.86 -13.27
N ARG A 118 12.46 14.58 -13.54
CA ARG A 118 13.12 13.34 -13.11
C ARG A 118 13.17 13.22 -11.59
N LYS A 119 13.52 14.31 -10.88
CA LYS A 119 13.54 14.32 -9.41
C LYS A 119 12.14 14.06 -8.82
N THR A 120 11.10 14.68 -9.38
CA THR A 120 9.71 14.46 -8.93
C THR A 120 9.30 13.00 -9.10
N ILE A 121 9.58 12.39 -10.26
CA ILE A 121 9.26 10.98 -10.50
C ILE A 121 10.06 10.07 -9.56
N LEU A 122 11.37 10.30 -9.41
CA LEU A 122 12.22 9.48 -8.53
C LEU A 122 11.74 9.54 -7.08
N ASN A 123 11.42 10.73 -6.57
CA ASN A 123 10.92 10.89 -5.21
C ASN A 123 9.56 10.18 -5.01
N ALA A 124 8.67 10.27 -5.99
CA ALA A 124 7.38 9.57 -5.94
C ALA A 124 7.56 8.04 -5.94
N VAL A 125 8.48 7.52 -6.76
CA VAL A 125 8.78 6.07 -6.82
C VAL A 125 9.41 5.59 -5.52
N ILE A 126 10.34 6.34 -4.92
CA ILE A 126 10.94 5.98 -3.63
C ILE A 126 9.87 5.88 -2.54
N GLY A 127 8.94 6.85 -2.48
CA GLY A 127 7.82 6.81 -1.55
C GLY A 127 6.92 5.58 -1.73
N LEU A 128 6.62 5.22 -2.99
CA LEU A 128 5.84 4.02 -3.31
C LEU A 128 6.55 2.73 -2.86
N VAL A 129 7.86 2.62 -3.13
CA VAL A 129 8.66 1.45 -2.76
C VAL A 129 8.69 1.27 -1.24
N ILE A 130 8.83 2.36 -0.48
CA ILE A 130 8.80 2.31 0.99
C ILE A 130 7.42 1.85 1.48
N ALA A 131 6.33 2.35 0.88
CA ALA A 131 4.98 1.93 1.26
C ALA A 131 4.74 0.43 1.00
N LEU A 132 5.22 -0.10 -0.14
CA LEU A 132 5.13 -1.53 -0.45
C LEU A 132 6.00 -2.38 0.50
N ALA A 133 7.19 -1.90 0.84
CA ALA A 133 8.07 -2.56 1.80
C ALA A 133 7.46 -2.61 3.20
N ALA A 134 6.73 -1.58 3.63
CA ALA A 134 6.04 -1.56 4.92
C ALA A 134 5.03 -2.71 5.04
N ILE A 135 4.23 -2.96 4.00
CA ILE A 135 3.25 -4.07 3.98
C ILE A 135 3.97 -5.42 4.09
N ALA A 136 5.06 -5.61 3.34
CA ALA A 136 5.83 -6.84 3.39
C ALA A 136 6.41 -7.09 4.78
N LEU A 137 6.91 -6.05 5.44
CA LEU A 137 7.45 -6.14 6.80
C LEU A 137 6.36 -6.42 7.84
N THR A 138 5.19 -5.78 7.76
CA THR A 138 4.10 -6.06 8.71
C THR A 138 3.64 -7.50 8.58
N ASN A 139 3.48 -8.00 7.35
CA ASN A 139 3.07 -9.39 7.11
C ASN A 139 4.13 -10.38 7.62
N LEU A 140 5.42 -10.06 7.46
CA LEU A 140 6.49 -10.89 8.00
C LEU A 140 6.41 -11.01 9.53
N VAL A 141 6.13 -9.91 10.23
CA VAL A 141 5.99 -9.92 11.70
C VAL A 141 4.78 -10.74 12.12
N PHE A 142 3.62 -10.56 11.49
CA PHE A 142 2.39 -11.27 11.84
C PHE A 142 2.39 -12.75 11.45
N ASN A 143 3.21 -13.16 10.47
CA ASN A 143 3.27 -14.55 10.02
C ASN A 143 4.34 -15.38 10.76
N ILE A 144 5.30 -14.73 11.41
CA ILE A 144 6.33 -15.40 12.22
C ILE A 144 5.85 -15.64 13.67
N ILE A 145 4.97 -14.78 14.17
CA ILE A 145 4.28 -14.94 15.46
C ILE A 145 3.08 -15.88 15.27
#